data_AF-A0A6G1F9I9-F1
#
_entry.id   AF-A0A6G1F9I9-F1
#
_cell.length_a   1.000
_cell.length_b   1.000
_cell.length_c   1.000
_cell.angle_alpha   90.00
_cell.angle_beta   90.00
_cell.angle_gamma   90.00
#
_symmetry.space_group_name_H-M   'P 1'
#
loop_
_entity.id
_entity.type
_entity.pdbx_description
1 polymer ?
#
loop_
_entity_poly.entity_id
_entity_poly.type
_entity_poly.pdbx_seq_one_letter_code
_entity_poly.pdbx_strand_id
1 'polypeptide(L)'
;MRRVPCVQGMLPMSRAIGYFELKQSRNVPPSQQMVTCVPEVSGVNITDNTEFLVVASDGIWNSMSSQQVVDFVHKELRSGQENLRSTCEKLLDHCLDSRDNATAILVRFKPDAAVIPLLPDIEEEPDEPQHNPEDSGQQHDGDESEELPLSYFPQE
;
A
#
# COMPACT_ATOMS: atom_id res chain seq x y z
N MET A 1 -19.87 -10.95 -1.04
CA MET A 1 -18.97 -10.82 -2.22
C MET A 1 -19.10 -9.40 -2.74
N ARG A 2 -18.04 -8.58 -2.69
CA ARG A 2 -18.08 -7.21 -3.25
C ARG A 2 -18.08 -7.34 -4.79
N ARG A 3 -19.07 -6.72 -5.47
CA ARG A 3 -19.05 -6.65 -6.94
C ARG A 3 -17.95 -5.68 -7.36
N VAL A 4 -17.01 -6.15 -8.16
CA VAL A 4 -16.03 -5.27 -8.82
C VAL A 4 -16.78 -4.46 -9.89
N PRO A 5 -16.76 -3.12 -9.83
CA PRO A 5 -17.37 -2.30 -10.88
C PRO A 5 -16.66 -2.54 -12.22
N CYS A 6 -17.42 -2.75 -13.29
CA CYS A 6 -16.90 -2.96 -14.64
C CYS A 6 -17.42 -1.90 -15.60
N VAL A 7 -16.57 -1.37 -16.49
CA VAL A 7 -16.96 -0.50 -17.58
C VAL A 7 -17.87 -1.27 -18.52
N GLN A 8 -19.13 -0.83 -18.65
CA GLN A 8 -20.19 -1.49 -19.41
C GLN A 8 -20.35 -3.00 -19.09
N GLY A 9 -19.99 -3.44 -17.89
CA GLY A 9 -20.03 -4.86 -17.52
C GLY A 9 -18.95 -5.74 -18.19
N MET A 10 -18.02 -5.15 -18.94
CA MET A 10 -17.02 -5.89 -19.74
C MET A 10 -15.63 -5.91 -19.12
N LEU A 11 -15.17 -4.76 -18.59
CA LEU A 11 -13.78 -4.60 -18.14
C LEU A 11 -13.71 -4.00 -16.73
N PRO A 12 -13.08 -4.67 -15.74
CA PRO A 12 -12.92 -4.14 -14.39
C PRO A 12 -11.83 -3.05 -14.27
N MET A 13 -11.37 -2.48 -15.39
CA MET A 13 -10.30 -1.48 -15.46
C MET A 13 -10.74 -0.31 -16.35
N SER A 14 -10.27 0.90 -16.02
CA SER A 14 -10.50 2.12 -16.81
C SER A 14 -9.43 2.34 -17.89
N ARG A 15 -8.31 1.61 -17.82
CA ARG A 15 -7.23 1.68 -18.80
C ARG A 15 -6.84 0.28 -19.26
N ALA A 16 -6.70 0.11 -20.56
CA ALA A 16 -6.21 -1.14 -21.15
C ALA A 16 -5.75 -0.90 -22.59
N ILE A 17 -4.85 -1.74 -23.08
CA ILE A 17 -4.60 -1.93 -24.51
C ILE A 17 -5.63 -2.96 -25.02
N GLY A 18 -6.10 -2.84 -26.28
CA GLY A 18 -7.21 -3.65 -26.79
C GLY A 18 -8.59 -3.06 -26.45
N TYR A 19 -9.61 -3.91 -26.27
CA TYR A 19 -11.00 -3.50 -25.98
C TYR A 19 -11.50 -2.37 -26.90
N PHE A 20 -11.34 -2.57 -28.22
CA PHE A 20 -11.60 -1.54 -29.21
C PHE A 20 -13.05 -1.08 -29.23
N GLU A 21 -13.98 -1.93 -28.84
CA GLU A 21 -15.42 -1.65 -28.74
C GLU A 21 -15.71 -0.52 -27.75
N LEU A 22 -14.86 -0.37 -26.72
CA LEU A 22 -14.96 0.68 -25.69
C LEU A 22 -14.25 1.98 -26.08
N LYS A 23 -13.74 2.06 -27.33
CA LYS A 23 -12.89 3.15 -27.85
C LYS A 23 -13.37 3.74 -29.18
N GLN A 24 -14.66 3.57 -29.49
CA GLN A 24 -15.24 3.97 -30.78
C GLN A 24 -15.85 5.38 -30.80
N SER A 25 -15.71 6.16 -29.71
CA SER A 25 -16.30 7.50 -29.66
C SER A 25 -15.53 8.45 -30.56
N ARG A 26 -16.19 8.97 -31.61
CA ARG A 26 -15.60 9.89 -32.59
C ARG A 26 -15.45 11.32 -32.07
N ASN A 27 -16.12 11.65 -30.98
CA ASN A 27 -16.22 13.02 -30.47
C ASN A 27 -15.21 13.34 -29.37
N VAL A 28 -14.42 12.36 -28.93
CA VAL A 28 -13.46 12.52 -27.84
C VAL A 28 -12.10 11.96 -28.24
N PRO A 29 -10.99 12.53 -27.75
CA PRO A 29 -9.66 12.01 -28.02
C PRO A 29 -9.43 10.62 -27.36
N PRO A 30 -8.38 9.87 -27.74
CA PRO A 30 -8.05 8.57 -27.14
C PRO A 30 -7.90 8.57 -25.62
N SER A 31 -7.48 9.70 -25.02
CA SER A 31 -7.35 9.88 -23.57
C SER A 31 -8.68 9.95 -22.82
N GLN A 32 -9.79 10.20 -23.54
CA GLN A 32 -11.13 10.43 -22.98
C GLN A 32 -12.16 9.38 -23.45
N GLN A 33 -11.70 8.28 -24.04
CA GLN A 33 -12.55 7.12 -24.32
C GLN A 33 -13.00 6.46 -23.00
N MET A 34 -14.07 5.64 -23.03
CA MET A 34 -14.55 4.94 -21.83
C MET A 34 -13.45 4.09 -21.18
N VAL A 35 -12.59 3.49 -22.01
CA VAL A 35 -11.34 2.86 -21.60
C VAL A 35 -10.22 3.49 -22.41
N THR A 36 -9.21 4.05 -21.76
CA THR A 36 -8.06 4.66 -22.46
C THR A 36 -6.87 3.71 -22.56
N CYS A 37 -6.09 3.81 -23.64
CA CYS A 37 -4.77 3.18 -23.76
C CYS A 37 -3.62 4.14 -23.42
N VAL A 38 -3.92 5.38 -23.01
CA VAL A 38 -2.89 6.35 -22.65
C VAL A 38 -2.31 5.97 -21.27
N PRO A 39 -1.00 5.65 -21.19
CA PRO A 39 -0.38 5.26 -19.92
C PRO A 39 -0.22 6.47 -18.99
N GLU A 40 -0.04 6.19 -17.72
CA GLU A 40 0.59 7.12 -16.80
C GLU A 40 2.10 6.94 -16.88
N VAL A 41 2.83 8.05 -16.98
CA VAL A 41 4.30 8.03 -17.09
C VAL A 41 4.87 8.91 -16.00
N SER A 42 5.67 8.31 -15.12
CA SER A 42 6.42 9.00 -14.08
C SER A 42 7.90 8.62 -14.16
N GLY A 43 8.76 9.53 -13.71
CA GLY A 43 10.20 9.33 -13.65
C GLY A 43 10.68 9.47 -12.21
N VAL A 44 11.54 8.55 -11.78
CA VAL A 44 12.16 8.58 -10.46
C VAL A 44 13.66 8.32 -10.63
N ASN A 45 14.50 9.12 -9.96
CA ASN A 45 15.94 8.92 -9.98
C ASN A 45 16.30 7.73 -9.09
N ILE A 46 17.10 6.80 -9.60
CA ILE A 46 17.68 5.73 -8.78
C ILE A 46 18.81 6.34 -7.95
N THR A 47 18.64 6.35 -6.63
CA THR A 47 19.59 6.93 -5.67
C THR A 47 20.37 5.83 -4.95
N ASP A 48 21.27 6.19 -4.04
CA ASP A 48 21.96 5.23 -3.15
C ASP A 48 21.01 4.53 -2.17
N ASN A 49 19.86 5.12 -1.89
CA ASN A 49 18.85 4.54 -1.02
C ASN A 49 17.82 3.68 -1.78
N THR A 50 17.98 3.52 -3.10
CA THR A 50 17.07 2.72 -3.93
C THR A 50 17.61 1.30 -4.04
N GLU A 51 17.11 0.38 -3.21
CA GLU A 51 17.63 -1.00 -3.12
C GLU A 51 17.10 -1.90 -4.26
N PHE A 52 15.80 -1.85 -4.54
CA PHE A 52 15.17 -2.70 -5.55
C PHE A 52 13.85 -2.10 -6.08
N LEU A 53 13.35 -2.67 -7.17
CA LEU A 53 12.03 -2.41 -7.76
C LEU A 53 11.27 -3.73 -7.89
N VAL A 54 10.01 -3.74 -7.44
CA VAL A 54 9.06 -4.82 -7.68
C VAL A 54 7.98 -4.34 -8.64
N VAL A 55 7.75 -5.08 -9.72
CA VAL A 55 6.60 -4.92 -10.60
C VAL A 55 5.80 -6.21 -10.54
N ALA A 56 4.51 -6.14 -10.25
CA ALA A 56 3.69 -7.35 -10.16
C ALA A 56 2.25 -7.13 -10.67
N SER A 57 1.56 -8.23 -10.98
CA SER A 57 0.14 -8.25 -11.29
C SER A 57 -0.73 -8.16 -10.03
N ASP A 58 -2.01 -7.86 -10.23
CA ASP A 58 -3.04 -7.89 -9.18
C ASP A 58 -3.13 -9.23 -8.45
N GLY A 59 -2.80 -10.36 -9.09
CA GLY A 59 -2.66 -11.65 -8.41
C GLY A 59 -1.77 -11.63 -7.17
N ILE A 60 -0.72 -10.78 -7.15
CA ILE A 60 0.12 -10.53 -5.96
C ILE A 60 -0.52 -9.47 -5.06
N TRP A 61 -0.90 -8.31 -5.63
CA TRP A 61 -1.37 -7.16 -4.85
C TRP A 61 -2.73 -7.37 -4.17
N ASN A 62 -3.51 -8.35 -4.63
CA ASN A 62 -4.74 -8.80 -3.98
C ASN A 62 -4.46 -9.62 -2.71
N SER A 63 -3.26 -10.18 -2.57
CA SER A 63 -2.84 -11.04 -1.46
C SER A 63 -1.95 -10.32 -0.44
N MET A 64 -1.10 -9.40 -0.92
CA MET A 64 -0.14 -8.66 -0.10
C MET A 64 -0.17 -7.16 -0.41
N SER A 65 -0.10 -6.33 0.62
CA SER A 65 0.10 -4.89 0.47
C SER A 65 1.49 -4.56 -0.09
N SER A 66 1.66 -3.35 -0.63
CA SER A 66 2.96 -2.90 -1.13
C SER A 66 4.06 -2.99 -0.06
N GLN A 67 3.77 -2.58 1.17
CA GLN A 67 4.73 -2.64 2.26
C GLN A 67 5.05 -4.08 2.67
N GLN A 68 4.05 -4.97 2.73
CA GLN A 68 4.29 -6.40 3.01
C GLN A 68 5.21 -7.04 1.97
N VAL A 69 5.05 -6.70 0.69
CA VAL A 69 5.93 -7.18 -0.38
C VAL A 69 7.33 -6.61 -0.23
N VAL A 70 7.46 -5.31 0.09
CA VAL A 70 8.77 -4.66 0.33
C VAL A 70 9.49 -5.34 1.50
N ASP A 71 8.84 -5.48 2.66
CA ASP A 71 9.42 -6.08 3.86
C ASP A 71 9.86 -7.53 3.61
N PHE A 72 9.02 -8.29 2.89
CA PHE A 72 9.32 -9.66 2.48
C PHE A 72 10.57 -9.72 1.60
N VAL A 73 10.59 -8.98 0.48
CA VAL A 73 11.71 -8.98 -0.46
C VAL A 73 12.98 -8.54 0.23
N HIS A 74 12.89 -7.50 1.06
CA HIS A 74 14.02 -6.96 1.82
C HIS A 74 14.62 -7.99 2.77
N LYS A 75 13.77 -8.70 3.52
CA LYS A 75 14.19 -9.78 4.42
C LYS A 75 14.90 -10.91 3.66
N GLU A 76 14.32 -11.35 2.54
CA GLU A 76 14.88 -12.44 1.73
C GLU A 76 16.24 -12.06 1.15
N LEU A 77 16.38 -10.85 0.58
CA LEU A 77 17.64 -10.36 0.02
C LEU A 77 18.74 -10.18 1.07
N ARG A 78 18.39 -9.80 2.31
CA ARG A 78 19.33 -9.62 3.42
C ARG A 78 19.81 -10.92 4.04
N SER A 79 19.03 -11.99 3.94
CA SER A 79 19.45 -13.30 4.45
C SER A 79 20.75 -13.78 3.79
N GLY A 80 21.07 -13.29 2.58
CA GLY A 80 22.27 -13.65 1.82
C GLY A 80 22.27 -15.09 1.31
N GLN A 81 21.23 -15.88 1.63
CA GLN A 81 21.07 -17.28 1.23
C GLN A 81 20.25 -17.42 -0.06
N GLU A 82 19.57 -16.35 -0.46
CA GLU A 82 18.55 -16.29 -1.51
C GLU A 82 19.06 -15.50 -2.71
N ASN A 83 18.69 -15.93 -3.93
CA ASN A 83 18.89 -15.14 -5.15
C ASN A 83 17.56 -14.56 -5.63
N LEU A 84 17.59 -13.60 -6.57
CA LEU A 84 16.37 -12.91 -7.03
C LEU A 84 15.27 -13.87 -7.50
N ARG A 85 15.67 -15.01 -8.07
CA ARG A 85 14.74 -16.03 -8.53
C ARG A 85 14.03 -16.70 -7.35
N SER A 86 14.76 -17.17 -6.34
CA SER A 86 14.14 -17.82 -5.18
C SER A 86 13.23 -16.86 -4.41
N THR A 87 13.63 -15.59 -4.29
CA THR A 87 12.77 -14.55 -3.71
C THR A 87 11.46 -14.39 -4.48
N CYS A 88 11.48 -14.37 -5.82
CA CYS A 88 10.27 -14.33 -6.63
C CYS A 88 9.41 -15.61 -6.48
N GLU A 89 10.03 -16.79 -6.45
CA GLU A 89 9.32 -18.06 -6.27
C GLU A 89 8.56 -18.07 -4.93
N LYS A 90 9.22 -17.69 -3.83
CA LYS A 90 8.56 -17.59 -2.52
C LYS A 90 7.48 -16.50 -2.47
N LEU A 91 7.68 -15.38 -3.16
CA LEU A 91 6.65 -14.34 -3.25
C LEU A 91 5.39 -14.88 -3.94
N LEU A 92 5.55 -15.72 -4.96
CA LEU A 92 4.45 -16.41 -5.62
C LEU A 92 3.81 -17.45 -4.70
N ASP A 93 4.59 -18.14 -3.86
CA ASP A 93 4.07 -19.11 -2.88
C ASP A 93 3.08 -18.46 -1.89
N HIS A 94 3.34 -17.22 -1.47
CA HIS A 94 2.43 -16.43 -0.64
C HIS A 94 1.09 -16.10 -1.32
N CYS A 95 1.01 -16.28 -2.64
CA CYS A 95 -0.16 -15.96 -3.45
C CYS A 95 -0.80 -17.22 -4.07
N LEU A 96 -0.45 -18.43 -3.64
CA LEU A 96 -0.99 -19.68 -4.21
C LEU A 96 -2.50 -19.84 -4.03
N ASP A 97 -3.05 -19.26 -2.96
CA ASP A 97 -4.50 -19.23 -2.74
C ASP A 97 -5.21 -18.17 -3.61
N SER A 98 -4.45 -17.34 -4.33
CA SER A 98 -4.99 -16.45 -5.35
C SER A 98 -5.61 -17.27 -6.46
N ARG A 99 -6.86 -16.95 -6.81
CA ARG A 99 -7.56 -17.57 -7.95
C ARG A 99 -7.18 -16.92 -9.29
N ASP A 100 -6.09 -16.18 -9.31
CA ASP A 100 -5.65 -15.36 -10.43
C ASP A 100 -4.23 -15.74 -10.88
N ASN A 101 -3.84 -15.29 -12.07
CA ASN A 101 -2.47 -15.38 -12.51
C ASN A 101 -1.60 -14.38 -11.73
N ALA A 102 -0.60 -14.91 -11.03
CA ALA A 102 0.39 -14.11 -10.33
C ALA A 102 1.66 -14.00 -11.17
N THR A 103 2.18 -12.79 -11.35
CA THR A 103 3.45 -12.52 -12.01
C THR A 103 4.19 -11.43 -11.25
N ALA A 104 5.49 -11.62 -11.05
CA ALA A 104 6.36 -10.64 -10.41
C ALA A 104 7.68 -10.51 -11.20
N ILE A 105 8.19 -9.28 -11.26
CA ILE A 105 9.51 -8.92 -11.76
C ILE A 105 10.22 -8.20 -10.62
N LEU A 106 11.36 -8.75 -10.20
CA LEU A 106 12.23 -8.16 -9.19
C LEU A 106 13.52 -7.66 -9.84
N VAL A 107 13.79 -6.38 -9.69
CA VAL A 107 15.03 -5.74 -10.14
C VAL A 107 15.79 -5.27 -8.92
N ARG A 108 16.96 -5.84 -8.66
CA ARG A 108 17.86 -5.34 -7.61
C ARG A 108 18.80 -4.31 -8.21
N PHE A 109 18.86 -3.15 -7.58
CA PHE A 109 19.86 -2.13 -7.88
C PHE A 109 21.07 -2.34 -6.98
N LYS A 110 22.26 -2.02 -7.50
CA LYS A 110 23.52 -2.00 -6.73
C LYS A 110 23.74 -3.29 -5.91
N PRO A 111 23.96 -4.44 -6.57
CA PRO A 111 24.16 -5.72 -5.88
C PRO A 111 25.33 -5.71 -4.87
N ASP A 112 26.29 -4.81 -5.06
CA ASP A 112 27.49 -4.65 -4.22
C ASP A 112 27.38 -3.52 -3.19
N ALA A 113 26.27 -2.76 -3.16
CA ALA A 113 26.07 -1.75 -2.12
C ALA A 113 25.90 -2.44 -0.76
N ALA A 114 26.66 -1.98 0.23
CA ALA A 114 26.56 -2.48 1.60
C ALA A 114 25.10 -2.44 2.06
N VAL A 115 24.60 -3.57 2.56
CA VAL A 115 23.27 -3.67 3.17
C VAL A 115 23.14 -2.56 4.20
N ILE A 116 22.25 -1.60 3.99
CA ILE A 116 21.97 -0.54 4.96
C ILE A 116 21.37 -1.24 6.18
N PRO A 117 22.02 -1.30 7.35
CA PRO A 117 21.40 -1.93 8.51
C PRO A 117 20.08 -1.23 8.82
N LEU A 118 19.00 -1.98 9.05
CA LEU A 118 17.83 -1.38 9.68
C LEU A 118 18.32 -0.97 11.07
N LEU A 119 18.18 0.31 11.41
CA LEU A 119 18.26 0.68 12.81
C LEU A 119 17.19 -0.16 13.53
N PRO A 120 17.50 -0.76 14.69
CA PRO A 120 16.47 -1.46 15.45
C PRO A 120 15.31 -0.49 15.67
N ASP A 121 14.09 -1.01 15.59
CA ASP A 121 12.90 -0.26 15.99
C ASP A 121 13.23 0.40 17.32
N ILE A 122 13.09 1.72 17.39
CA ILE A 122 13.20 2.42 18.67
C ILE A 122 12.03 1.85 19.46
N GLU A 123 12.34 0.94 20.40
CA GLU A 123 11.38 0.54 21.43
C GLU A 123 10.97 1.85 22.10
N GLU A 124 9.73 2.29 21.87
CA GLU A 124 9.18 3.40 22.62
C GLU A 124 9.22 2.96 24.09
N GLU A 125 10.18 3.51 24.83
CA GLU A 125 10.29 3.34 26.27
C GLU A 125 8.91 3.61 26.88
N PRO A 126 8.34 2.67 27.67
CA PRO A 126 7.05 2.89 28.28
C PRO A 126 7.14 4.11 29.19
N ASP A 127 6.26 5.09 28.97
CA ASP A 127 6.13 6.31 29.79
C ASP A 127 6.26 5.94 31.28
N GLU A 128 7.30 6.44 31.94
CA GLU A 128 7.46 6.29 33.38
C GLU A 128 6.20 6.82 34.08
N PRO A 129 5.58 6.07 35.02
CA PRO A 129 4.43 6.56 35.75
C PRO A 129 4.83 7.80 36.55
N GLN A 130 4.23 8.94 36.19
CA GLN A 130 4.48 10.22 36.83
C GLN A 130 4.25 10.10 38.34
N HIS A 131 5.28 10.52 39.08
CA HIS A 131 5.33 10.64 40.52
C HIS A 131 4.09 11.35 41.05
N ASN A 132 3.30 10.63 41.85
CA ASN A 132 2.13 11.14 42.55
C ASN A 132 2.62 11.93 43.79
N PRO A 133 2.40 13.25 43.90
CA PRO A 133 2.55 13.92 45.19
C PRO A 133 1.25 13.71 45.96
N GLU A 134 1.34 12.98 47.07
CA GLU A 134 0.26 12.88 48.05
C GLU A 134 -0.13 14.26 48.60
N ASP A 135 -1.44 14.43 48.75
CA ASP A 135 -2.13 15.06 49.87
C ASP A 135 -1.94 16.58 50.13
N SER A 136 -2.97 17.34 49.78
CA SER A 136 -3.54 18.34 50.70
C SER A 136 -4.97 18.65 50.29
N GLY A 137 -5.91 18.23 51.12
CA GLY A 137 -7.34 18.27 50.82
C GLY A 137 -8.00 19.64 50.85
N GLN A 138 -9.24 19.68 50.33
CA GLN A 138 -10.41 20.34 50.95
C GLN A 138 -11.66 20.09 50.11
N GLN A 139 -12.75 19.80 50.80
CA GLN A 139 -14.10 19.53 50.29
C GLN A 139 -14.74 20.78 49.65
N HIS A 140 -15.47 20.60 48.55
CA HIS A 140 -16.72 21.34 48.33
C HIS A 140 -17.68 20.62 47.38
N ASP A 141 -18.95 20.64 47.78
CA ASP A 141 -20.14 20.06 47.18
C ASP A 141 -20.49 20.58 45.77
N GLY A 142 -21.29 19.82 45.02
CA GLY A 142 -22.02 20.37 43.88
C GLY A 142 -22.49 19.35 42.84
N ASP A 143 -23.79 19.15 42.79
CA ASP A 143 -24.59 18.30 41.91
C ASP A 143 -24.72 18.86 40.46
N GLU A 144 -25.38 18.06 39.61
CA GLU A 144 -26.06 18.39 38.35
C GLU A 144 -25.34 18.18 36.99
N SER A 145 -25.77 17.09 36.36
CA SER A 145 -26.01 16.90 34.92
C SER A 145 -26.56 18.12 34.20
N GLU A 146 -26.01 18.44 33.01
CA GLU A 146 -26.79 18.98 31.88
C GLU A 146 -26.22 18.53 30.51
N GLU A 147 -27.16 18.25 29.61
CA GLU A 147 -27.00 17.76 28.25
C GLU A 147 -26.52 18.83 27.24
N LEU A 148 -26.04 18.34 26.09
CA LEU A 148 -25.52 19.09 24.94
C LEU A 148 -26.58 19.94 24.20
N PRO A 149 -26.18 21.04 23.54
CA PRO A 149 -26.92 21.54 22.38
C PRO A 149 -26.20 21.23 21.06
N LEU A 150 -26.85 20.38 20.26
CA LEU A 150 -26.68 20.22 18.83
C LEU A 150 -26.81 21.57 18.11
N SER A 151 -25.70 22.23 17.77
CA SER A 151 -25.77 23.47 16.98
C SER A 151 -24.60 23.73 16.03
N TYR A 152 -23.76 22.74 15.72
CA TYR A 152 -22.65 22.92 14.76
C TYR A 152 -22.67 21.94 13.58
N PHE A 153 -23.81 21.88 12.89
CA PHE A 153 -23.94 21.55 11.46
C PHE A 153 -25.15 22.33 10.94
N PRO A 154 -25.07 23.08 9.83
CA PRO A 154 -25.18 22.49 8.48
C PRO A 154 -24.35 23.20 7.36
N GLN A 155 -23.84 22.43 6.38
CA GLN A 155 -24.29 22.30 4.98
C GLN A 155 -23.97 23.47 4.04
N GLU A 156 -23.02 23.27 3.12
CA GLU A 156 -23.24 23.27 1.65
C GLU A 156 -22.36 22.19 1.00
#